data_AF-A0A0J8J9F0-F1
#
_entry.id   AF-A0A0J8J9F0-F1
#
_cell.length_a   1.000
_cell.length_b   1.000
_cell.length_c   1.000
_cell.angle_alpha   90.00
_cell.angle_beta   90.00
_cell.angle_gamma   90.00
#
_symmetry.space_group_name_H-M   'P 1'
#
loop_
_entity.id
_entity.type
_entity.pdbx_description
1 polymer ?
#
loop_
_entity_poly.entity_id
_entity_poly.type
_entity_poly.pdbx_seq_one_letter_code
_entity_poly.pdbx_strand_id
1 'polypeptide(L)' 'MESLFLITVVIFFLGVFFIGLSGGIFRWRALNNKKAWEGSVIPLLIVGVPITIIGLIFMYVTYPF' A
#
# COMPACT_ATOMS: atom_id res chain seq x y z
N MET A 1 14.21 -18.59 -8.66
CA MET A 1 13.49 -17.35 -9.07
C MET A 1 12.09 -17.29 -8.48
N GLU A 2 11.38 -18.41 -8.35
CA GLU A 2 10.03 -18.48 -7.76
C GLU A 2 9.91 -17.85 -6.36
N SER A 3 10.84 -18.13 -5.45
CA SER A 3 10.81 -17.56 -4.09
C SER A 3 10.98 -16.04 -4.08
N LEU A 4 11.77 -15.47 -5.02
CA LEU A 4 11.93 -14.02 -5.13
C LEU A 4 10.64 -13.38 -5.64
N PHE A 5 9.98 -14.00 -6.63
CA PHE A 5 8.67 -13.54 -7.10
C PHE A 5 7.62 -13.56 -5.97
N LEU A 6 7.57 -14.59 -5.14
CA LEU A 6 6.65 -14.62 -4.00
C LEU A 6 6.91 -13.48 -3.00
N ILE A 7 8.18 -13.14 -2.74
CA ILE A 7 8.53 -12.01 -1.88
C ILE A 7 8.03 -10.68 -2.48
N THR A 8 8.17 -10.49 -3.80
CA THR A 8 7.76 -9.24 -4.46
C THR A 8 6.24 -9.09 -4.48
N VAL A 9 5.50 -10.21 -4.61
CA VAL A 9 4.04 -10.26 -4.42
C VAL A 9 3.65 -9.83 -3.00
N VAL A 10 4.34 -10.32 -1.97
CA VAL A 10 4.08 -9.90 -0.57
C VAL A 10 4.33 -8.40 -0.38
N ILE A 11 5.43 -7.87 -0.93
CA ILE A 11 5.74 -6.43 -0.87
C ILE A 11 4.64 -5.60 -1.53
N PHE A 12 4.15 -6.03 -2.70
CA PHE A 12 3.04 -5.37 -3.37
C PHE A 12 1.78 -5.34 -2.49
N PHE A 13 1.38 -6.48 -1.91
CA PHE A 13 0.21 -6.54 -1.04
C PHE A 13 0.36 -5.73 0.25
N LEU A 14 1.57 -5.62 0.81
CA LEU A 14 1.83 -4.72 1.93
C LEU A 14 1.59 -3.26 1.57
N GLY A 15 2.02 -2.82 0.38
CA GLY A 15 1.73 -1.48 -0.13
C GLY A 15 0.23 -1.23 -0.28
N VAL A 16 -0.48 -2.16 -0.93
CA VAL A 16 -1.94 -2.09 -1.09
C VAL A 16 -2.65 -2.07 0.26
N PHE A 17 -2.17 -2.84 1.24
CA PHE A 17 -2.71 -2.85 2.59
C PHE A 17 -2.62 -1.48 3.26
N PHE A 18 -1.47 -0.78 3.18
CA PHE A 18 -1.33 0.56 3.75
C PHE A 18 -2.26 1.59 3.06
N ILE A 19 -2.42 1.50 1.74
CA ILE A 19 -3.37 2.35 0.99
C ILE A 19 -4.81 2.07 1.45
N GLY A 20 -5.19 0.79 1.54
CA GLY A 20 -6.51 0.36 1.98
C GLY A 20 -6.81 0.80 3.41
N LEU A 21 -5.84 0.66 4.31
CA LEU A 21 -5.94 1.09 5.70
C LEU A 21 -6.05 2.61 5.81
N SER A 22 -5.33 3.37 4.98
CA SER A 22 -5.52 4.82 4.87
C SER A 22 -6.94 5.18 4.43
N GLY A 23 -7.49 4.50 3.42
CA GLY A 23 -8.87 4.68 2.98
C GLY A 23 -9.91 4.34 4.07
N GLY A 24 -9.63 3.31 4.87
CA GLY A 24 -10.43 2.96 6.05
C GLY A 24 -10.43 4.08 7.10
N ILE A 25 -9.25 4.60 7.44
CA ILE A 25 -9.10 5.70 8.41
C ILE A 25 -9.74 6.98 7.88
N PHE A 26 -9.61 7.28 6.59
CA PHE A 26 -10.25 8.42 5.96
C PHE A 26 -11.77 8.41 6.21
N ARG A 27 -12.42 7.27 5.92
CA ARG A 27 -13.86 7.08 6.15
C ARG A 27 -14.21 7.16 7.63
N TRP A 28 -13.43 6.52 8.49
CA TRP A 28 -13.64 6.57 9.94
C TRP A 28 -13.57 8.00 10.48
N ARG A 29 -12.61 8.80 10.02
CA ARG A 29 -12.48 10.20 10.42
C ARG A 29 -13.64 11.05 9.92
N ALA A 30 -14.07 10.83 8.67
CA ALA A 30 -15.23 11.50 8.11
C ALA A 30 -16.51 11.21 8.92
N LEU A 31 -16.73 9.96 9.35
CA LEU A 31 -17.86 9.59 10.22
C LEU A 31 -17.79 10.23 11.61
N ASN A 32 -16.59 10.51 12.11
CA ASN A 32 -16.37 11.13 13.42
C ASN A 32 -16.26 12.66 13.36
N ASN A 33 -16.70 13.31 12.28
CA ASN A 33 -16.61 14.78 12.06
C ASN A 33 -15.19 15.35 12.24
N LYS A 34 -14.16 14.52 12.02
CA LYS A 34 -12.76 14.96 11.97
C LYS A 34 -12.38 15.21 10.52
N LYS A 35 -11.46 16.15 10.28
CA LYS A 35 -10.91 16.38 8.94
C LYS A 35 -10.35 15.07 8.36
N ALA A 36 -10.96 14.62 7.25
CA ALA A 36 -10.78 13.28 6.73
C ALA A 36 -9.37 13.04 6.16
N TRP A 37 -8.76 14.06 5.55
CA TRP A 37 -7.41 14.00 4.98
C TRP A 37 -6.28 14.25 5.99
N GLU A 38 -6.58 14.56 7.25
CA GLU A 38 -5.55 14.84 8.25
C GLU A 38 -5.15 13.59 9.07
N GLY A 39 -4.08 13.74 9.86
CA GLY A 39 -3.57 12.70 10.74
C GLY A 39 -2.88 11.60 9.95
N SER A 40 -3.13 10.34 10.31
CA SER A 40 -2.43 9.17 9.77
C SER A 40 -2.75 8.84 8.30
N VAL A 41 -3.79 9.46 7.71
CA VAL A 41 -4.21 9.19 6.33
C VAL A 41 -3.11 9.54 5.32
N ILE A 42 -2.52 10.73 5.44
CA ILE A 42 -1.46 11.20 4.54
C ILE A 42 -0.17 10.36 4.67
N PRO A 43 0.39 10.15 5.88
CA PRO A 43 1.58 9.31 6.05
C PRO A 43 1.41 7.90 5.49
N LEU A 44 0.24 7.28 5.70
CA LEU A 44 -0.04 5.94 5.18
C LEU A 44 -0.10 5.90 3.66
N LEU A 45 -0.62 6.95 3.00
CA LEU A 45 -0.57 7.06 1.54
C LEU A 45 0.85 7.30 1.04
N ILE A 46 1.60 8.18 1.69
CA ILE A 46 2.99 8.48 1.34
C ILE A 46 3.88 7.23 1.45
N VAL A 47 3.59 6.32 2.37
CA VAL A 47 4.32 5.06 2.51
C VAL A 47 3.74 3.98 1.58
N GLY A 48 2.42 3.81 1.54
CA GLY A 48 1.76 2.75 0.81
C GLY A 48 1.90 2.87 -0.72
N VAL A 49 1.80 4.09 -1.27
CA VAL A 49 1.89 4.31 -2.73
C VAL A 49 3.28 3.94 -3.27
N PRO A 50 4.40 4.44 -2.73
CA PRO A 50 5.73 4.03 -3.17
C PRO A 50 5.98 2.53 -3.01
N ILE A 51 5.59 1.92 -1.89
CA ILE A 51 5.77 0.48 -1.67
C ILE A 51 5.01 -0.33 -2.72
N THR A 52 3.78 0.09 -3.07
CA THR A 52 2.99 -0.57 -4.11
C THR A 52 3.67 -0.47 -5.47
N ILE A 53 4.16 0.71 -5.83
CA ILE A 53 4.88 0.93 -7.11
C ILE A 53 6.15 0.09 -7.17
N ILE A 54 6.96 0.10 -6.12
CA ILE A 54 8.20 -0.69 -6.02
C ILE A 54 7.90 -2.18 -6.11
N GLY A 55 6.88 -2.65 -5.38
CA GLY A 55 6.42 -4.04 -5.44
C GLY A 55 6.00 -4.44 -6.85
N LEU A 56 5.29 -3.57 -7.56
CA LEU A 56 4.84 -3.82 -8.93
C LEU A 56 6.01 -3.91 -9.92
N ILE A 57 7.00 -3.01 -9.81
CA ILE A 57 8.24 -3.06 -10.61
C ILE A 57 8.97 -4.38 -10.35
N PHE A 58 9.15 -4.76 -9.09
CA PHE A 58 9.85 -5.99 -8.77
C PHE A 58 9.10 -7.23 -9.19
N MET A 59 7.77 -7.28 -9.08
CA MET A 59 6.98 -8.39 -9.63
C MET A 59 7.22 -8.55 -11.12
N TYR A 60 7.24 -7.45 -11.89
CA TYR A 60 7.50 -7.49 -13.33
C TYR A 60 8.91 -8.02 -13.65
N VAL A 61 9.93 -7.57 -12.91
CA VAL A 61 11.33 -7.98 -13.14
C VAL A 61 11.60 -9.42 -12.68
N THR A 62 10.93 -9.89 -11.62
CA THR A 62 11.13 -11.22 -11.04
C THR A 62 10.16 -12.27 -11.56
N TYR A 63 9.29 -11.90 -12.50
CA TYR A 63 8.30 -12.79 -13.08
C TYR A 63 9.00 -14.01 -13.70
N PRO A 64 8.70 -15.23 -13.24
CA PRO A 64 9.29 -16.43 -13.83
C PRO A 64 8.69 -16.64 -15.22
N PHE A 65 9.52 -16.51 -16.26
CA PHE A 65 9.21 -16.92 -17.63
C PHE A 65 9.17 -18.44 -17.76
#